data_AF-A0A7X8TGX1-F1
#
_entry.id   AF-A0A7X8TGX1-F1
#
_cell.length_a   1.000
_cell.length_b   1.000
_cell.length_c   1.000
_cell.angle_alpha   90.00
_cell.angle_beta   90.00
_cell.angle_gamma   90.00
#
_symmetry.space_group_name_H-M   'P 1'
#
loop_
_entity.id
_entity.type
_entity.pdbx_description
1 polymer ?
#
loop_
_entity_poly.entity_id
_entity_poly.type
_entity_poly.pdbx_seq_one_letter_code
_entity_poly.pdbx_strand_id
1 'polypeptide(L)'
;MSSVFELLSCTDDEIELISSALSCRSQSNQVNLQSERGQQALTAAISLVNAGVKAPEEIAATLDARFTQSRNAGQANDVSA
;
A
#
# COMPACT_ATOMS: atom_id res chain seq x y z
N MET A 1 15.43 -6.94 0.53
CA MET A 1 15.13 -8.38 0.69
C MET A 1 13.62 -8.55 0.57
N SER A 2 13.20 -9.64 -0.07
CA SER A 2 11.98 -9.78 -0.89
C SER A 2 10.63 -9.72 -0.16
N SER A 3 9.77 -8.76 -0.54
CA SER A 3 8.37 -8.67 -0.06
C SER A 3 7.51 -9.89 -0.42
N VAL A 4 7.88 -10.61 -1.48
CA VAL A 4 7.22 -11.87 -1.87
C VAL A 4 7.43 -12.98 -0.84
N PHE A 5 8.55 -12.96 -0.09
CA PHE A 5 8.86 -13.97 0.91
C PHE A 5 8.05 -13.77 2.20
N GLU A 6 7.72 -12.53 2.54
CA GLU A 6 6.83 -12.22 3.66
C GLU A 6 5.38 -12.62 3.36
N LEU A 7 4.97 -12.55 2.07
CA LEU A 7 3.66 -13.03 1.63
C LEU A 7 3.49 -14.55 1.84
N LEU A 8 4.58 -15.33 1.73
CA LEU A 8 4.57 -16.79 1.97
C LEU A 8 4.40 -17.16 3.46
N SER A 9 4.56 -16.19 4.35
CA SER A 9 4.35 -16.37 5.80
C SER A 9 2.95 -15.95 6.24
N CYS A 10 2.18 -15.33 5.35
CA CYS A 10 0.81 -14.90 5.62
C CYS A 10 -0.14 -16.11 5.53
N THR A 11 -1.17 -16.12 6.37
CA THR A 11 -2.28 -17.06 6.23
C THR A 11 -3.15 -16.73 5.03
N ASP A 12 -3.99 -17.66 4.58
CA ASP A 12 -4.94 -17.42 3.50
C ASP A 12 -5.87 -16.21 3.81
N ASP A 13 -6.28 -16.06 5.07
CA ASP A 13 -7.09 -14.91 5.53
C ASP A 13 -6.33 -13.58 5.41
N GLU A 14 -5.03 -13.58 5.73
CA GLU A 14 -4.18 -12.40 5.62
C GLU A 14 -3.90 -12.03 4.16
N ILE A 15 -3.76 -13.03 3.28
CA ILE A 15 -3.63 -12.82 1.85
C ILE A 15 -4.93 -12.21 1.27
N GLU A 16 -6.09 -12.72 1.67
CA GLU A 16 -7.39 -12.18 1.26
C GLU A 16 -7.58 -10.73 1.73
N LEU A 17 -7.15 -10.43 2.96
CA LEU A 17 -7.18 -9.09 3.53
C LEU A 17 -6.30 -8.10 2.74
N ILE A 18 -5.06 -8.49 2.43
CA ILE A 18 -4.12 -7.68 1.63
C ILE A 18 -4.68 -7.47 0.22
N SER A 19 -5.18 -8.53 -0.42
CA SER A 19 -5.76 -8.47 -1.77
C SER A 19 -6.98 -7.55 -1.83
N SER A 20 -7.85 -7.61 -0.83
CA SER A 20 -9.04 -6.76 -0.74
C SER A 20 -8.68 -5.29 -0.57
N ALA A 21 -7.72 -4.98 0.31
CA ALA A 21 -7.25 -3.61 0.52
C ALA A 21 -6.60 -3.01 -0.73
N LEU A 22 -5.77 -3.79 -1.44
CA LEU A 22 -5.13 -3.37 -2.69
C LEU A 22 -6.13 -3.22 -3.84
N SER A 23 -7.11 -4.12 -3.93
CA SER A 23 -8.18 -4.04 -4.94
C SER A 23 -9.05 -2.80 -4.74
N CYS A 24 -9.42 -2.50 -3.48
CA CYS A 24 -10.15 -1.28 -3.13
C CYS A 24 -9.39 -0.01 -3.54
N ARG A 25 -8.07 0.05 -3.28
CA ARG A 25 -7.21 1.15 -3.75
C ARG A 25 -7.08 1.21 -5.27
N SER A 26 -6.93 0.08 -5.94
CA SER A 26 -6.77 0.05 -7.40
C SER A 26 -8.02 0.61 -8.08
N GLN A 27 -9.21 0.26 -7.57
CA GLN A 27 -10.48 0.81 -8.04
C GLN A 27 -10.63 2.31 -7.73
N SER A 28 -10.23 2.75 -6.53
CA SER A 28 -10.43 4.14 -6.09
C SER A 28 -9.42 5.13 -6.66
N ASN A 29 -8.16 4.72 -6.84
CA ASN A 29 -7.04 5.61 -7.19
C ASN A 29 -6.35 5.24 -8.52
N GLN A 30 -6.91 4.31 -9.31
CA GLN A 30 -6.33 3.80 -10.56
C GLN A 30 -4.86 3.37 -10.43
N VAL A 31 -4.48 2.84 -9.26
CA VAL A 31 -3.10 2.39 -9.03
C VAL A 31 -2.87 1.10 -9.78
N ASN A 32 -1.93 1.14 -10.72
CA ASN A 32 -1.42 -0.07 -11.36
C ASN A 32 -0.59 -0.87 -10.34
N LEU A 33 -1.11 -2.01 -9.91
CA LEU A 33 -0.44 -2.91 -8.97
C LEU A 33 0.89 -3.48 -9.51
N GLN A 34 1.09 -3.47 -10.83
CA GLN A 34 2.36 -3.88 -11.47
C GLN A 34 3.41 -2.76 -11.56
N SER A 35 3.06 -1.53 -11.15
CA SER A 35 4.02 -0.43 -11.07
C SER A 35 4.89 -0.56 -9.82
N GLU A 36 6.02 0.14 -9.80
CA GLU A 36 6.87 0.27 -8.59
C GLU A 36 6.05 0.76 -7.38
N ARG A 37 5.10 1.69 -7.60
CA ARG A 37 4.16 2.14 -6.56
C ARG A 37 3.21 1.04 -6.09
N GLY A 38 2.79 0.15 -6.99
CA GLY A 38 2.01 -1.04 -6.65
C GLY A 38 2.80 -2.00 -5.75
N GLN A 39 4.07 -2.24 -6.07
CA GLN A 39 4.96 -3.08 -5.24
C GLN A 39 5.25 -2.46 -3.86
N GLN A 40 5.43 -1.14 -3.79
CA GLN A 40 5.56 -0.42 -2.52
C GLN A 40 4.27 -0.50 -1.70
N ALA A 41 3.11 -0.38 -2.34
CA ALA A 41 1.81 -0.54 -1.67
C ALA A 41 1.62 -1.96 -1.13
N LEU A 42 2.03 -2.99 -1.88
CA LEU A 42 2.01 -4.38 -1.42
C LEU A 42 2.90 -4.59 -0.20
N THR A 43 4.15 -4.12 -0.24
CA THR A 43 5.09 -4.22 0.89
C THR A 43 4.54 -3.51 2.14
N ALA A 44 3.94 -2.34 1.96
CA ALA A 44 3.32 -1.59 3.04
C ALA A 44 2.06 -2.29 3.60
N ALA A 45 1.25 -2.91 2.75
CA ALA A 45 0.07 -3.68 3.17
C ALA A 45 0.47 -4.89 4.03
N ILE A 46 1.49 -5.65 3.59
CA ILE A 46 2.06 -6.77 4.35
C ILE A 46 2.55 -6.31 5.73
N SER A 47 3.29 -5.19 5.77
CA SER A 47 3.79 -4.64 7.03
C SER A 47 2.67 -4.26 8.01
N LEU A 48 1.53 -3.77 7.50
CA LEU A 48 0.38 -3.40 8.33
C LEU A 48 -0.33 -4.64 8.89
N VAL A 49 -0.50 -5.68 8.08
CA VAL A 49 -1.09 -6.95 8.53
C VAL A 49 -0.18 -7.62 9.57
N ASN A 50 1.13 -7.67 9.33
CA ASN A 50 2.10 -8.17 10.31
C ASN A 50 2.12 -7.37 11.62
N ALA A 51 1.79 -6.07 11.56
CA ALA A 51 1.63 -5.22 12.74
C ALA A 51 0.29 -5.43 13.47
N GLY A 52 -0.58 -6.31 12.97
CA GLY A 52 -1.85 -6.68 13.58
C GLY A 52 -3.07 -5.90 13.09
N VAL A 53 -2.96 -5.14 11.99
CA VAL A 53 -4.11 -4.46 11.38
C VAL A 53 -4.96 -5.51 10.64
N LYS A 54 -6.23 -5.64 11.03
CA LYS A 54 -7.16 -6.66 10.52
C LYS A 54 -8.31 -6.11 9.68
N ALA A 55 -8.41 -4.79 9.54
CA ALA A 55 -9.47 -4.15 8.77
C ALA A 55 -8.95 -3.70 7.39
N PRO A 56 -9.57 -4.15 6.28
CA PRO A 56 -9.10 -3.81 4.93
C PRO A 56 -9.24 -2.31 4.64
N GLU A 57 -10.27 -1.67 5.19
CA GLU A 57 -10.52 -0.23 5.09
C GLU A 57 -9.42 0.59 5.77
N GLU A 58 -8.94 0.14 6.94
CA GLU A 58 -7.87 0.79 7.69
C GLU A 58 -6.52 0.67 6.98
N ILE A 59 -6.26 -0.50 6.38
CA ILE A 59 -5.08 -0.73 5.53
C ILE A 59 -5.15 0.20 4.31
N ALA A 60 -6.28 0.25 3.61
CA ALA A 60 -6.47 1.09 2.44
C ALA A 60 -6.30 2.58 2.76
N ALA A 61 -6.91 3.07 3.85
CA ALA A 61 -6.78 4.46 4.30
C ALA A 61 -5.34 4.82 4.66
N THR A 62 -4.62 3.93 5.36
CA THR A 62 -3.22 4.14 5.73
C THR A 62 -2.31 4.18 4.51
N LEU A 63 -2.54 3.28 3.55
CA LEU A 63 -1.84 3.29 2.28
C LEU A 63 -2.14 4.59 1.51
N ASP A 64 -3.39 5.00 1.38
CA ASP A 64 -3.74 6.26 0.71
C ASP A 64 -3.10 7.47 1.38
N ALA A 65 -3.07 7.56 2.70
CA ALA A 65 -2.36 8.62 3.40
C ALA A 65 -0.85 8.65 3.04
N ARG A 66 -0.17 7.50 3.08
CA ARG A 66 1.27 7.39 2.77
C ARG A 66 1.59 7.76 1.32
N PHE A 67 0.76 7.33 0.38
CA PHE A 67 1.02 7.54 -1.05
C PHE A 67 0.43 8.86 -1.59
N THR A 68 -0.51 9.48 -0.88
CA THR A 68 -1.00 10.84 -1.19
C THR A 68 -0.04 11.91 -0.67
N GLN A 69 0.61 11.70 0.48
CA GLN A 69 1.64 12.61 1.00
C GLN A 69 2.87 12.73 0.08
N SER A 70 3.25 11.66 -0.63
CA SER A 70 4.35 11.70 -1.60
C SER A 70 4.09 12.65 -2.79
N ARG A 71 2.83 12.97 -3.10
CA ARG A 71 2.49 13.93 -4.16
C ARG A 71 2.72 15.39 -3.74
N ASN A 72 2.58 15.72 -2.46
CA ASN A 72 2.77 17.08 -1.96
C ASN A 72 4.23 17.43 -1.65
N ALA A 73 5.07 16.44 -1.34
CA ALA A 73 6.49 16.68 -1.03
C ALA A 73 7.33 17.04 -2.28
N GLY A 74 6.89 16.68 -3.49
CA GLY A 74 7.58 16.99 -4.74
C GLY A 74 7.24 18.36 -5.34
N GLN A 75 6.25 19.08 -4.81
CA GLN A 75 5.77 20.35 -5.38
C GLN A 75 6.25 21.59 -4.61
N ALA A 76 6.92 21.41 -3.46
CA ALA A 76 7.39 22.49 -2.60
C ALA A 76 8.78 23.04 -2.97
N ASN A 77 9.46 22.51 -4.00
CA ASN A 77 10.85 22.85 -4.30
C ASN A 77 11.09 23.61 -5.61
N ASP A 78 10.02 24.05 -6.31
CA ASP A 78 10.12 24.73 -7.62
C ASP A 78 9.61 26.18 -7.59
N VAL A 79 9.58 26.82 -6.41
CA VAL A 79 9.38 28.26 -6.30
C VAL A 79 10.43 28.83 -5.34
N SER A 80 11.66 28.91 -5.82
CA SER A 80 12.62 29.89 -5.30
C SER A 80 13.31 30.51 -6.50
N ALA A 81 13.19 31.84 -6.53
CA ALA A 81 13.51 32.81 -7.56
C ALA A 81 14.94 32.77 -8.12
#